data_AF-A0A6G1L500-F1
#
_entry.id   AF-A0A6G1L500-F1
#
_cell.length_a   1.000
_cell.length_b   1.000
_cell.length_c   1.000
_cell.angle_alpha   90.00
_cell.angle_beta   90.00
_cell.angle_gamma   90.00
#
_symmetry.space_group_name_H-M   'P 1'
#
loop_
_entity.id
_entity.type
_entity.pdbx_description
1 polymer ?
#
loop_
_entity_poly.entity_id
_entity_poly.type
_entity_poly.pdbx_seq_one_letter_code
_entity_poly.pdbx_strand_id
1 'polypeptide(L)'
;VHEQLLIAHSAFFEAALHRDWKEGQQRVISLPLDEPEAFHIYVRYMYTGSLHLDDIQANELNMMLCQLYCLGERLLDSTFQDTVLDALVTASRVRDPATGRRSVPLKSDKVNLIYDGTPLGSPMRKLLVDMAVCSGHSGW
;
A
#
# COMPACT_ATOMS: atom_id res chain seq x y z
N VAL A 1 -0.15 17.06 -9.58
CA VAL A 1 -0.67 15.83 -10.20
C VAL A 1 -1.78 16.23 -11.17
N HIS A 2 -1.90 15.57 -12.32
CA HIS A 2 -2.95 15.90 -13.30
C HIS A 2 -4.31 15.32 -12.87
N GLU A 3 -5.36 16.15 -12.91
CA GLU A 3 -6.74 15.79 -12.51
C GLU A 3 -7.28 14.57 -13.26
N GLN A 4 -7.16 14.55 -14.59
CA GLN A 4 -7.63 13.43 -15.42
C GLN A 4 -6.93 12.12 -15.08
N LEU A 5 -5.67 12.17 -14.66
CA LEU A 5 -4.92 10.98 -14.26
C LEU A 5 -5.42 10.44 -12.91
N LEU A 6 -5.72 11.32 -11.96
CA LEU A 6 -6.28 10.95 -10.66
C LEU A 6 -7.65 10.27 -10.82
N ILE A 7 -8.53 10.85 -11.64
CA ILE A 7 -9.87 10.31 -11.92
C ILE A 7 -9.77 8.95 -12.62
N ALA A 8 -8.86 8.80 -13.58
CA ALA A 8 -8.71 7.54 -14.32
C ALA A 8 -8.23 6.37 -13.45
N HIS A 9 -7.47 6.64 -12.39
CA HIS A 9 -6.88 5.62 -11.53
C HIS A 9 -7.70 5.32 -10.26
N SER A 10 -8.52 6.27 -9.80
CA SER A 10 -9.13 6.18 -8.46
C SER A 10 -10.56 6.70 -8.44
N ALA A 11 -11.48 5.81 -8.11
CA ALA A 11 -12.89 6.14 -7.91
C ALA A 11 -13.09 7.15 -6.76
N PHE A 12 -12.18 7.18 -5.78
CA PHE A 12 -12.19 8.21 -4.74
C PHE A 12 -12.00 9.61 -5.34
N PHE A 13 -11.00 9.80 -6.20
CA PHE A 13 -10.76 11.09 -6.83
C PHE A 13 -11.84 11.47 -7.84
N GLU A 14 -12.42 10.49 -8.55
CA GLU A 14 -13.61 10.71 -9.39
C GLU A 14 -14.77 11.29 -8.57
N ALA A 15 -15.08 10.68 -7.42
CA ALA A 15 -16.15 11.14 -6.54
C ALA A 15 -15.83 12.50 -5.88
N ALA A 16 -14.61 12.66 -5.36
CA ALA A 16 -14.19 13.86 -4.62
C ALA A 16 -14.05 15.11 -5.50
N LEU A 17 -13.71 14.95 -6.77
CA LEU A 17 -13.55 16.06 -7.73
C LEU A 17 -14.85 16.35 -8.49
N HIS A 18 -15.93 15.64 -8.20
CA HIS A 18 -17.24 15.96 -8.75
C HIS A 18 -17.69 17.36 -8.28
N ARG A 19 -18.20 18.17 -9.21
CA ARG A 19 -18.41 19.63 -9.03
C ARG A 19 -19.38 20.01 -7.90
N ASP A 20 -20.17 19.05 -7.44
CA ASP A 20 -21.16 19.24 -6.38
C ASP A 20 -20.52 19.23 -4.98
N TRP A 21 -19.26 18.81 -4.85
CA TRP A 21 -18.52 18.78 -3.59
C TRP A 21 -17.62 20.01 -3.43
N LYS A 22 -17.39 20.44 -2.18
CA LYS A 22 -16.54 21.60 -1.87
C LYS A 22 -15.12 21.43 -2.41
N GLU A 23 -14.62 20.20 -2.39
CA GLU A 23 -13.31 19.77 -2.87
C GLU A 23 -13.18 19.97 -4.38
N GLY A 24 -14.21 19.63 -5.16
CA GLY A 24 -14.27 19.90 -6.60
C GLY A 24 -14.32 21.40 -6.94
N GLN A 25 -14.91 22.22 -6.07
CA GLN A 25 -14.95 23.69 -6.23
C GLN A 25 -13.63 24.37 -5.83
N GLN A 26 -12.98 23.87 -4.79
CA GLN A 26 -11.71 24.42 -4.27
C GLN A 26 -10.48 23.82 -4.97
N ARG A 27 -10.63 22.68 -5.65
CA ARG A 27 -9.55 21.89 -6.27
C ARG A 27 -8.42 21.55 -5.29
N VAL A 28 -8.75 21.41 -4.02
CA VAL A 28 -7.83 21.02 -2.95
C VAL A 28 -8.45 19.84 -2.21
N ILE A 29 -7.75 18.72 -2.18
CA ILE A 29 -8.11 17.54 -1.38
C ILE A 29 -7.09 17.45 -0.25
N SER A 30 -7.55 17.64 0.98
CA SER A 30 -6.72 17.38 2.17
C SER A 30 -6.83 15.90 2.49
N LEU A 31 -5.74 15.16 2.31
CA LEU A 31 -5.62 13.78 2.71
C LEU A 31 -5.12 13.75 4.17
N PRO A 32 -5.97 13.44 5.17
CA PRO A 32 -5.65 13.74 6.57
C PRO A 32 -4.67 12.75 7.24
N LEU A 33 -4.22 11.70 6.56
CA LEU A 33 -3.56 10.55 7.21
C LEU A 33 -2.38 9.96 6.41
N ASP A 34 -1.87 10.67 5.41
CA ASP A 34 -0.82 10.11 4.56
C ASP A 34 0.59 10.48 5.02
N GLU A 35 1.42 9.46 5.23
CA GLU A 35 2.86 9.65 5.12
C GLU A 35 3.14 10.22 3.72
N PRO A 36 3.71 11.44 3.63
CA PRO A 36 3.88 12.14 2.36
C PRO A 36 4.64 11.32 1.31
N GLU A 37 5.51 10.43 1.76
CA GLU A 37 6.29 9.53 0.93
C GLU A 37 5.45 8.45 0.24
N ALA A 38 4.51 7.83 0.96
CA ALA A 38 3.59 6.85 0.37
C ALA A 38 2.74 7.47 -0.74
N PHE A 39 2.26 8.70 -0.52
CA PHE A 39 1.53 9.43 -1.55
C PHE A 39 2.43 9.81 -2.74
N HIS A 40 3.69 10.19 -2.49
CA HIS A 40 4.64 10.48 -3.57
C HIS A 40 4.89 9.26 -4.47
N ILE A 41 5.05 8.08 -3.87
CA ILE A 41 5.20 6.81 -4.60
C ILE A 41 3.94 6.50 -5.40
N TYR A 42 2.75 6.68 -4.82
CA TYR A 42 1.48 6.51 -5.53
C TYR A 42 1.36 7.44 -6.75
N VAL A 43 1.74 8.71 -6.60
CA VAL A 43 1.76 9.66 -7.71
C VAL A 43 2.69 9.18 -8.83
N ARG A 44 3.92 8.76 -8.49
CA ARG A 44 4.86 8.23 -9.48
C ARG A 44 4.35 6.95 -10.14
N TYR A 45 3.67 6.09 -9.38
CA TYR A 45 3.00 4.89 -9.92
C TYR A 45 1.95 5.29 -10.96
N MET A 46 1.07 6.25 -10.69
CA MET A 46 0.06 6.68 -11.66
C MET A 46 0.67 7.14 -13.00
N TYR A 47 1.84 7.79 -12.98
CA TYR A 47 2.50 8.22 -14.21
C TYR A 47 3.25 7.10 -14.95
N THR A 48 3.70 6.06 -14.25
CA THR A 48 4.66 5.09 -14.80
C THR A 48 4.12 3.66 -14.89
N GLY A 49 3.03 3.37 -14.18
CA GLY A 49 2.49 2.02 -14.01
C GLY A 49 3.31 1.11 -13.10
N SER A 50 4.37 1.61 -12.45
CA SER A 50 5.32 0.80 -11.67
C SER A 50 5.59 1.40 -10.30
N LEU A 51 5.80 0.54 -9.30
CA LEU A 51 6.25 0.93 -7.97
C LEU A 51 7.76 1.19 -8.00
N HIS A 52 8.16 2.42 -7.73
CA HIS A 52 9.57 2.80 -7.60
C HIS A 52 9.93 2.82 -6.12
N LEU A 53 10.62 1.78 -5.65
CA LEU A 53 10.95 1.55 -4.24
C LEU A 53 12.46 1.53 -3.99
N ASP A 54 13.26 1.94 -4.98
CA ASP A 54 14.72 1.84 -4.97
C ASP A 54 15.38 2.66 -3.84
N ASP A 55 14.73 3.77 -3.47
CA ASP A 55 15.19 4.68 -2.42
C ASP A 55 14.78 4.21 -1.00
N ILE A 56 13.94 3.16 -0.90
CA ILE A 56 13.43 2.65 0.37
C ILE A 56 14.39 1.62 0.95
N GLN A 57 14.82 1.84 2.19
CA GLN A 57 15.71 0.92 2.87
C GLN A 57 15.05 -0.45 3.10
N ALA A 58 15.83 -1.53 3.02
CA ALA A 58 15.30 -2.90 3.12
C ALA A 58 14.57 -3.19 4.45
N ASN A 59 14.96 -2.54 5.54
CA ASN A 59 14.32 -2.64 6.87
C ASN A 59 12.99 -1.85 6.95
N GLU A 60 12.80 -0.86 6.09
CA GLU A 60 11.62 0.03 6.01
C GLU A 60 10.63 -0.42 4.93
N LEU A 61 11.10 -1.17 3.92
CA LEU A 61 10.32 -1.62 2.77
C LEU A 61 8.98 -2.25 3.14
N ASN A 62 8.96 -3.15 4.12
CA ASN A 62 7.72 -3.79 4.57
C ASN A 62 6.73 -2.81 5.19
N MET A 63 7.21 -1.78 5.92
CA MET A 63 6.34 -0.74 6.46
C MET A 63 5.75 0.09 5.32
N MET A 64 6.60 0.53 4.40
CA MET A 64 6.19 1.31 3.23
C MET A 64 5.14 0.57 2.39
N LEU A 65 5.34 -0.71 2.11
CA LEU A 65 4.36 -1.53 1.38
C LEU A 65 3.02 -1.65 2.12
N CYS A 66 3.02 -1.77 3.46
CA CYS A 66 1.78 -1.78 4.24
C CYS A 66 1.04 -0.44 4.15
N GLN A 67 1.76 0.68 4.20
CA GLN A 67 1.20 2.02 4.07
C GLN A 67 0.64 2.27 2.67
N LEU A 68 1.37 1.86 1.62
CA LEU A 68 0.91 1.94 0.23
C LEU A 68 -0.37 1.14 0.02
N TYR A 69 -0.48 -0.05 0.62
CA TYR A 69 -1.72 -0.82 0.53
C TYR A 69 -2.89 -0.11 1.21
N CYS A 70 -2.69 0.42 2.42
CA CYS A 70 -3.73 1.20 3.12
C CYS A 70 -4.10 2.49 2.37
N LEU A 71 -3.15 3.09 1.64
CA LEU A 71 -3.42 4.21 0.74
C LEU A 71 -4.30 3.75 -0.43
N GLY A 72 -3.95 2.65 -1.08
CA GLY A 72 -4.76 2.07 -2.16
C GLY A 72 -6.18 1.72 -1.73
N GLU A 73 -6.37 1.23 -0.51
CA GLU A 73 -7.69 0.95 0.10
C GLU A 73 -8.52 2.23 0.27
N ARG A 74 -7.91 3.31 0.75
CA ARG A 74 -8.60 4.60 0.90
C ARG A 74 -8.92 5.26 -0.44
N LEU A 75 -8.03 5.10 -1.42
CA LEU A 75 -8.21 5.65 -2.76
C LEU A 75 -9.09 4.76 -3.65
N LEU A 76 -9.51 3.59 -3.17
CA LEU A 76 -10.29 2.61 -3.93
C LEU A 76 -9.63 2.22 -5.26
N ASP A 77 -8.29 2.14 -5.28
CA ASP A 77 -7.49 1.76 -6.44
C ASP A 77 -7.04 0.31 -6.31
N SER A 78 -7.87 -0.62 -6.78
CA SER A 78 -7.60 -2.07 -6.67
C SER A 78 -6.39 -2.51 -7.49
N THR A 79 -6.15 -1.88 -8.64
CA THR A 79 -4.99 -2.20 -9.49
C THR A 79 -3.69 -1.86 -8.79
N PHE A 80 -3.67 -0.72 -8.10
CA PHE A 80 -2.55 -0.34 -7.25
C PHE A 80 -2.39 -1.29 -6.05
N GLN A 81 -3.48 -1.64 -5.37
CA GLN A 81 -3.45 -2.61 -4.26
C GLN A 81 -2.84 -3.96 -4.68
N ASP A 82 -3.23 -4.48 -5.85
CA ASP A 82 -2.69 -5.73 -6.40
C ASP A 82 -1.20 -5.61 -6.69
N THR A 83 -0.77 -4.49 -7.29
CA THR A 83 0.66 -4.21 -7.55
C THR A 83 1.47 -4.19 -6.24
N VAL A 84 0.94 -3.58 -5.18
CA VAL A 84 1.57 -3.53 -3.86
C VAL A 84 1.64 -4.92 -3.20
N LEU A 85 0.58 -5.72 -3.33
CA LEU A 85 0.58 -7.10 -2.84
C LEU A 85 1.62 -7.96 -3.55
N ASP A 86 1.74 -7.85 -4.88
CA ASP A 86 2.75 -8.56 -5.66
C ASP A 86 4.17 -8.16 -5.25
N ALA A 87 4.41 -6.87 -5.01
CA ALA A 87 5.68 -6.38 -4.50
C ALA A 87 5.99 -6.94 -3.10
N LEU A 88 5.00 -6.99 -2.20
CA LEU A 88 5.17 -7.56 -0.86
C LEU A 88 5.46 -9.05 -0.89
N VAL A 89 4.73 -9.82 -1.70
CA VAL A 89 4.98 -11.25 -1.87
C VAL A 89 6.38 -11.47 -2.44
N THR A 90 6.80 -10.68 -3.43
CA THR A 90 8.13 -10.76 -4.03
C THR A 90 9.22 -10.47 -3.00
N ALA A 91 9.07 -9.39 -2.21
CA ALA A 91 10.00 -9.04 -1.14
C ALA A 91 10.09 -10.15 -0.07
N SER A 92 8.96 -10.78 0.29
CA SER A 92 8.92 -11.86 1.29
C SER A 92 9.60 -13.17 0.83
N ARG A 93 9.76 -13.37 -0.48
CA ARG A 93 10.43 -14.54 -1.05
C ARG A 93 11.94 -14.42 -0.98
N VAL A 94 12.48 -13.20 -0.96
CA VAL A 94 13.91 -12.95 -0.84
C VAL A 94 14.36 -13.23 0.59
N ARG A 95 15.42 -14.02 0.73
CA ARG A 95 16.07 -14.26 2.03
C ARG A 95 17.18 -13.24 2.23
N ASP A 96 17.23 -12.68 3.42
CA ASP A 96 18.34 -11.84 3.84
C ASP A 96 19.65 -12.64 3.78
N PRO A 97 20.69 -12.17 3.06
CA PRO A 97 21.95 -12.91 2.92
C PRO A 97 22.71 -13.11 4.23
N ALA A 98 22.56 -12.20 5.20
CA ALA A 98 23.25 -12.22 6.47
C ALA A 98 22.54 -13.09 7.51
N THR A 99 21.20 -13.06 7.55
CA THR A 99 20.40 -13.78 8.56
C THR A 99 19.70 -15.03 8.04
N GLY A 100 19.61 -15.21 6.71
CA GLY A 100 18.87 -16.31 6.06
C GLY A 100 17.36 -16.26 6.24
N ARG A 101 16.84 -15.26 6.97
CA ARG A 101 15.42 -15.08 7.29
C ARG A 101 14.70 -14.36 6.16
N ARG A 102 13.40 -14.65 6.04
CA ARG A 102 12.50 -13.91 5.15
C ARG A 102 12.06 -12.63 5.83
N SER A 103 12.02 -11.54 5.07
CA SER A 103 11.49 -10.27 5.56
C SER A 103 9.97 -10.28 5.39
N VAL A 104 9.23 -10.45 6.48
CA VAL A 104 7.75 -10.49 6.48
C VAL A 104 7.16 -9.44 7.42
N PRO A 105 6.02 -8.81 7.07
CA PRO A 105 5.38 -7.77 7.88
C PRO A 105 4.57 -8.33 9.06
N LEU A 106 5.15 -9.24 9.86
CA LEU A 106 4.47 -9.90 10.97
C LEU A 106 4.70 -9.25 12.36
N LYS A 107 5.43 -8.12 12.40
CA LYS A 107 5.57 -7.35 13.65
C LYS A 107 4.27 -6.61 13.96
N SER A 108 3.99 -6.40 15.25
CA SER A 108 2.72 -5.85 15.75
C SER A 108 2.38 -4.49 15.17
N ASP A 109 3.38 -3.64 14.94
CA ASP A 109 3.22 -2.32 14.31
C ASP A 109 2.55 -2.41 12.93
N LYS A 110 3.04 -3.31 12.07
CA LYS A 110 2.55 -3.49 10.70
C LYS A 110 1.20 -4.21 10.67
N VAL A 111 1.03 -5.21 11.54
CA VAL A 111 -0.24 -5.92 11.67
C VAL A 111 -1.34 -4.95 12.11
N ASN A 112 -1.09 -4.12 13.13
CA ASN A 112 -2.06 -3.13 13.58
C ASN A 112 -2.38 -2.13 12.47
N LEU A 113 -1.36 -1.59 11.78
CA LEU A 113 -1.56 -0.69 10.65
C LEU A 113 -2.51 -1.27 9.59
N ILE A 114 -2.29 -2.52 9.18
CA ILE A 114 -3.15 -3.19 8.19
C ILE A 114 -4.56 -3.43 8.74
N TYR A 115 -4.70 -3.88 9.98
CA TYR A 115 -6.01 -4.17 10.56
C TYR A 115 -6.82 -2.90 10.88
N ASP A 116 -6.17 -1.77 11.12
CA ASP A 116 -6.82 -0.48 11.32
C ASP A 116 -7.14 0.19 9.97
N GLY A 117 -6.28 0.00 8.95
CA GLY A 117 -6.36 0.67 7.65
C GLY A 117 -7.15 -0.05 6.55
N THR A 118 -7.66 -1.26 6.78
CA THR A 118 -8.37 -2.06 5.76
C THR A 118 -9.73 -2.55 6.29
N PRO A 119 -10.70 -2.94 5.46
CA PRO A 119 -11.95 -3.53 5.93
C PRO A 119 -11.83 -5.03 6.29
N LEU A 120 -12.85 -5.56 6.97
CA LEU A 120 -12.98 -7.01 7.19
C LEU A 120 -13.03 -7.74 5.85
N GLY A 121 -12.22 -8.78 5.69
CA GLY A 121 -12.13 -9.57 4.47
C GLY A 121 -11.12 -9.08 3.44
N SER A 122 -10.41 -7.98 3.70
CA SER A 122 -9.34 -7.46 2.82
C SER A 122 -8.31 -8.55 2.48
N PRO A 123 -7.91 -8.68 1.19
CA PRO A 123 -6.88 -9.64 0.74
C PRO A 123 -5.57 -9.55 1.52
N MET A 124 -5.12 -8.33 1.88
CA MET A 124 -3.90 -8.14 2.66
C MET A 124 -3.98 -8.82 4.04
N ARG A 125 -5.14 -8.77 4.72
CA ARG A 125 -5.31 -9.45 6.01
C ARG A 125 -5.17 -10.97 5.87
N LYS A 126 -5.72 -11.55 4.80
CA LYS A 126 -5.60 -12.99 4.50
C LYS A 126 -4.14 -13.35 4.23
N LEU A 127 -3.44 -12.53 3.43
CA LEU A 127 -2.02 -12.72 3.12
C LEU A 127 -1.15 -12.71 4.39
N LEU A 128 -1.40 -11.80 5.34
CA LEU A 128 -0.67 -11.78 6.62
C LEU A 128 -0.85 -13.08 7.42
N VAL A 129 -2.07 -13.62 7.46
CA VAL A 129 -2.35 -14.89 8.12
C VAL A 129 -1.62 -16.04 7.42
N ASP A 130 -1.68 -16.11 6.08
CA ASP A 130 -0.99 -17.13 5.31
C ASP A 130 0.53 -17.08 5.50
N MET A 131 1.11 -15.88 5.51
CA MET A 131 2.53 -15.67 5.82
C MET A 131 2.89 -16.11 7.23
N ALA A 132 2.03 -15.86 8.23
CA ALA A 132 2.24 -16.29 9.60
C ALA A 132 2.22 -17.82 9.73
N VAL A 133 1.25 -18.48 9.08
CA VAL A 133 1.14 -19.95 9.05
C VAL A 133 2.38 -20.56 8.38
N CYS A 134 2.79 -20.04 7.22
CA CYS A 134 3.98 -20.51 6.51
C CYS A 134 5.27 -20.32 7.32
N SER A 135 5.38 -19.22 8.07
CA SER A 135 6.55 -18.94 8.91
C SER A 135 6.58 -19.82 10.16
N GLY A 136 5.41 -20.14 10.73
CA GLY A 136 5.26 -20.99 11.91
C GLY A 136 5.57 -22.47 11.65
N HIS A 137 5.27 -22.98 10.45
CA HIS A 137 5.55 -24.39 10.07
C HIS A 137 7.05 -24.73 10.00
N SER A 138 7.93 -23.73 9.91
CA SER A 138 9.38 -23.96 9.90
C SER A 138 10.02 -24.11 11.29
N GLY A 139 9.22 -24.08 12.37
CA GLY A 139 9.72 -24.03 13.75
C GLY A 139 9.07 -24.99 14.75
N TRP A 140 8.40 -26.05 14.29
CA TRP A 140 7.87 -27.13 15.15
C TRP A 140 8.60 -28.45 14.87
#